data_AF-A0A7J5WQC3-F1
#
_entry.id   AF-A0A7J5WQC3-F1
#
_cell.length_a   1.000
_cell.length_b   1.000
_cell.length_c   1.000
_cell.angle_alpha   90.00
_cell.angle_beta   90.00
_cell.angle_gamma   90.00
#
_symmetry.space_group_name_H-M   'P 1'
#
loop_
_entity.id
_entity.type
_entity.pdbx_description
1 polymer ?
#
loop_
_entity_poly.entity_id
_entity_poly.type
_entity_poly.pdbx_seq_one_letter_code
_entity_poly.pdbx_strand_id
1 'polypeptide(L)'
;MVKIDQIVLPDFPLLLAPMEDVSDPPFRAVCKDSGADLMYTEFISSEGLIRDAIKSRKKLDIFDYERPVGIQIFGGDEEALSLSAKIVETVNPDLLDINFGCPVKKVALRGAGAGVLKDVDLMVRLTDAVVKSTKLPVTVKTRLGWDDNTKNIEEVAERLQDVGIKALAIHGRTRAQMYKGEADWSLIAKVKNNPRIHIPIFGNGDIDSPQKALAYKERYGVDGIMIGRAAIGYPWIFREIKHFVATGEMLPFPTVEERVEKTFA
;
A
#
# COMPACT_ATOMS: atom_id res chain seq x y z
N MET A 1 17.03 -9.46 -2.50
CA MET A 1 16.26 -8.86 -1.39
C MET A 1 15.72 -7.52 -1.82
N VAL A 2 14.43 -7.26 -1.61
CA VAL A 2 13.78 -5.99 -1.94
C VAL A 2 14.13 -4.96 -0.86
N LYS A 3 14.41 -3.71 -1.26
CA LYS A 3 14.77 -2.64 -0.33
C LYS A 3 13.90 -1.40 -0.55
N ILE A 4 13.36 -0.86 0.54
CA ILE A 4 12.73 0.46 0.58
C ILE A 4 13.63 1.32 1.45
N ASP A 5 14.60 1.97 0.79
CA ASP A 5 15.68 2.69 1.49
C ASP A 5 16.42 1.76 2.49
N GLN A 6 16.43 2.09 3.78
CA GLN A 6 17.02 1.24 4.84
C GLN A 6 16.19 -0.01 5.19
N ILE A 7 14.93 -0.10 4.78
CA ILE A 7 14.07 -1.25 5.09
C ILE A 7 14.40 -2.39 4.15
N VAL A 8 14.88 -3.50 4.71
CA VAL A 8 15.19 -4.73 3.95
C VAL A 8 14.05 -5.72 4.10
N LEU A 9 13.45 -6.10 2.97
CA LEU A 9 12.38 -7.08 2.89
C LEU A 9 12.89 -8.37 2.22
N PRO A 10 12.17 -9.51 2.36
CA PRO A 10 12.45 -10.72 1.59
C PRO A 10 12.50 -10.48 0.07
N ASP A 11 12.99 -11.46 -0.68
CA ASP A 11 13.09 -11.38 -2.15
C ASP A 11 11.74 -11.18 -2.85
N PHE A 12 10.66 -11.64 -2.22
CA PHE A 12 9.29 -11.42 -2.69
C PHE A 12 8.37 -11.17 -1.49
N PRO A 13 8.28 -9.92 -1.01
CA PRO A 13 7.52 -9.61 0.19
C PRO A 13 6.02 -9.55 -0.09
N LEU A 14 5.25 -9.92 0.94
CA LEU A 14 3.81 -9.79 0.97
C LEU A 14 3.42 -8.63 1.89
N LEU A 15 2.75 -7.64 1.33
CA LEU A 15 2.37 -6.42 2.03
C LEU A 15 0.89 -6.50 2.42
N LEU A 16 0.55 -6.08 3.64
CA LEU A 16 -0.85 -5.85 4.00
C LEU A 16 -1.31 -4.49 3.46
N ALA A 17 -2.39 -4.47 2.68
CA ALA A 17 -2.93 -3.23 2.14
C ALA A 17 -3.54 -2.35 3.24
N PRO A 18 -3.38 -1.01 3.18
CA PRO A 18 -4.10 -0.09 4.05
C PRO A 18 -5.59 -0.11 3.71
N MET A 19 -6.43 -0.31 4.73
CA MET A 19 -7.88 -0.46 4.60
C MET A 19 -8.57 0.26 5.75
N GLU A 20 -9.28 1.34 5.43
CA GLU A 20 -10.07 2.12 6.40
C GLU A 20 -11.08 1.23 7.16
N ASP A 21 -11.15 1.43 8.47
CA ASP A 21 -11.95 0.68 9.45
C ASP A 21 -11.63 -0.83 9.49
N VAL A 22 -10.44 -1.23 9.01
CA VAL A 22 -10.00 -2.64 8.98
C VAL A 22 -8.57 -2.80 9.45
N SER A 23 -7.61 -2.01 8.94
CA SER A 23 -6.18 -2.16 9.25
C SER A 23 -5.76 -1.47 10.55
N ASP A 24 -6.48 -1.76 11.62
CA ASP A 24 -6.16 -1.32 12.98
C ASP A 24 -5.02 -2.16 13.60
N PRO A 25 -4.45 -1.77 14.76
CA PRO A 25 -3.30 -2.47 15.32
C PRO A 25 -3.52 -3.96 15.61
N PRO A 26 -4.66 -4.41 16.19
CA PRO A 26 -4.94 -5.83 16.37
C PRO A 26 -4.95 -6.62 15.04
N PHE A 27 -5.62 -6.11 14.01
CA PHE A 27 -5.67 -6.82 12.73
C PHE A 27 -4.29 -6.92 12.07
N ARG A 28 -3.49 -5.85 12.16
CA ARG A 28 -2.10 -5.85 11.67
C ARG A 28 -1.24 -6.85 12.46
N ALA A 29 -1.39 -6.92 13.79
CA ALA A 29 -0.69 -7.91 14.62
C ALA A 29 -0.93 -9.35 14.10
N VAL A 30 -2.20 -9.68 13.88
CA VAL A 30 -2.60 -11.01 13.41
C VAL A 30 -2.10 -11.29 12.00
N CYS A 31 -2.08 -10.30 11.11
CA CYS A 31 -1.51 -10.44 9.77
C CYS A 31 0.02 -10.61 9.81
N LYS A 32 0.71 -9.90 10.71
CA LYS A 32 2.15 -9.99 10.92
C LYS A 32 2.56 -11.39 11.36
N ASP A 33 1.89 -11.91 12.39
CA ASP A 33 2.10 -13.28 12.88
C ASP A 33 1.76 -14.33 11.80
N SER A 34 0.82 -14.01 10.93
CA SER A 34 0.49 -14.86 9.77
C SER A 34 1.44 -14.70 8.59
N GLY A 35 2.46 -13.86 8.68
CA GLY A 35 3.53 -13.74 7.69
C GLY A 35 3.48 -12.52 6.77
N ALA A 36 2.74 -11.45 7.10
CA ALA A 36 2.88 -10.18 6.39
C ALA A 36 4.28 -9.56 6.64
N ASP A 37 4.95 -9.09 5.58
CA ASP A 37 6.32 -8.58 5.65
C ASP A 37 6.39 -7.09 5.98
N LEU A 38 5.42 -6.33 5.47
CA LEU A 38 5.26 -4.89 5.68
C LEU A 38 3.77 -4.55 5.69
N MET A 39 3.38 -3.66 6.59
CA MET A 39 1.98 -3.29 6.77
C MET A 39 1.83 -1.78 6.78
N TYR A 40 0.60 -1.33 6.58
CA TYR A 40 0.26 0.09 6.60
C TYR A 40 -0.91 0.31 7.55
N THR A 41 -0.94 1.47 8.19
CA THR A 41 -2.11 1.91 8.94
C THR A 41 -3.32 2.10 8.02
N GLU A 42 -4.48 2.32 8.62
CA GLU A 42 -5.55 3.04 7.92
C GLU A 42 -5.05 4.40 7.39
N PHE A 43 -5.76 5.00 6.43
CA PHE A 43 -5.32 6.26 5.85
C PHE A 43 -5.84 7.49 6.59
N ILE A 44 -4.95 8.43 6.86
CA ILE A 44 -5.22 9.60 7.68
C ILE A 44 -5.34 10.83 6.79
N SER A 45 -6.43 11.59 6.97
CA SER A 45 -6.61 12.87 6.30
C SER A 45 -5.59 13.87 6.83
N SER A 46 -4.78 14.47 5.94
CA SER A 46 -3.82 15.52 6.32
C SER A 46 -4.48 16.71 7.02
N GLU A 47 -5.56 17.23 6.45
CA GLU A 47 -6.41 18.26 7.08
C GLU A 47 -6.97 17.81 8.44
N GLY A 48 -7.39 16.54 8.52
CA GLY A 48 -7.93 15.96 9.76
C GLY A 48 -6.88 15.83 10.85
N LEU A 49 -5.65 15.50 10.47
CA LEU A 49 -4.51 15.35 11.38
C LEU A 49 -4.06 16.70 11.95
N ILE A 50 -4.14 17.77 11.15
CA ILE A 50 -3.79 19.13 11.56
C ILE A 50 -4.87 19.74 12.45
N ARG A 51 -6.15 19.61 12.08
CA ARG A 51 -7.26 20.31 12.74
C ARG A 51 -7.79 19.60 13.99
N ASP A 52 -7.88 18.27 13.96
CA ASP A 52 -8.61 17.50 14.97
C ASP A 52 -7.77 16.32 15.48
N ALA A 53 -7.04 16.63 16.55
CA ALA A 53 -5.96 15.79 17.07
C ALA A 53 -6.44 14.42 17.55
N ILE A 54 -7.59 14.27 18.20
CA ILE A 54 -7.84 13.08 19.03
C ILE A 54 -8.13 11.83 18.17
N LYS A 55 -9.08 11.90 17.22
CA LYS A 55 -9.42 10.74 16.38
C LYS A 55 -8.30 10.40 15.41
N SER A 56 -7.69 11.40 14.78
CA SER A 56 -6.60 11.21 13.83
C SER A 56 -5.34 10.67 14.51
N ARG A 57 -5.08 11.05 15.77
CA ARG A 57 -3.94 10.52 16.54
C ARG A 57 -4.06 9.04 16.88
N LYS A 58 -5.26 8.52 17.15
CA LYS A 58 -5.44 7.07 17.37
C LYS A 58 -4.96 6.25 16.17
N LYS A 59 -5.13 6.78 14.95
CA LYS A 59 -4.65 6.11 13.73
C LYS A 59 -3.13 6.18 13.55
N LEU A 60 -2.44 7.04 14.33
CA LEU A 60 -0.97 7.06 14.41
C LEU A 60 -0.44 5.99 15.37
N ASP A 61 -1.30 5.31 16.13
CA ASP A 61 -0.86 4.26 17.06
C ASP A 61 -0.24 3.10 16.26
N ILE A 62 1.05 2.91 16.51
CA ILE A 62 1.87 1.81 15.99
C ILE A 62 2.62 1.18 17.15
N PHE A 63 2.83 -0.13 17.08
CA PHE A 63 3.52 -0.90 18.11
C PHE A 63 4.69 -1.68 17.51
N ASP A 64 5.72 -1.94 18.32
CA ASP A 64 6.96 -2.55 17.83
C ASP A 64 6.77 -3.96 17.24
N TYR A 65 5.78 -4.72 17.74
CA TYR A 65 5.47 -6.05 17.20
C TYR A 65 4.91 -6.00 15.77
N GLU A 66 4.48 -4.83 15.28
CA GLU A 66 3.95 -4.63 13.93
C GLU A 66 5.04 -4.30 12.91
N ARG A 67 6.26 -4.00 13.35
CA ARG A 67 7.29 -3.46 12.47
C ARG A 67 7.81 -4.49 11.44
N PRO A 68 8.16 -4.07 10.20
CA PRO A 68 8.07 -2.70 9.71
C PRO A 68 6.62 -2.30 9.39
N VAL A 69 6.26 -1.06 9.75
CA VAL A 69 4.94 -0.48 9.54
C VAL A 69 5.02 0.94 8.97
N GLY A 70 4.19 1.22 7.97
CA GLY A 70 4.03 2.53 7.37
C GLY A 70 2.78 3.26 7.84
N ILE A 71 2.86 4.58 7.99
CA ILE A 71 1.66 5.41 8.18
C ILE A 71 1.25 5.99 6.84
N GLN A 72 -0.01 5.76 6.45
CA GLN A 72 -0.56 6.28 5.19
C GLN A 72 -1.32 7.59 5.41
N ILE A 73 -0.98 8.63 4.67
CA ILE A 73 -1.69 9.92 4.67
C ILE A 73 -2.32 10.21 3.31
N PHE A 74 -3.31 11.10 3.28
CA PHE A 74 -3.89 11.63 2.05
C PHE A 74 -4.27 13.09 2.17
N GLY A 75 -4.26 13.81 1.05
CA GLY A 75 -4.53 15.24 0.97
C GLY A 75 -4.55 15.74 -0.46
N GLY A 76 -4.95 16.99 -0.62
CA GLY A 76 -4.92 17.71 -1.90
C GLY A 76 -4.23 19.07 -1.81
N ASP A 77 -3.50 19.32 -0.72
CA ASP A 77 -2.81 20.57 -0.42
C ASP A 77 -1.37 20.27 0.04
N GLU A 78 -0.40 20.96 -0.56
CA GLU A 78 1.03 20.78 -0.33
C GLU A 78 1.44 21.11 1.13
N GLU A 79 0.90 22.19 1.71
CA GLU A 79 1.24 22.62 3.07
C GLU A 79 0.68 21.64 4.11
N ALA A 80 -0.58 21.23 3.93
CA ALA A 80 -1.23 20.28 4.81
C ALA A 80 -0.53 18.91 4.80
N LEU A 81 -0.15 18.40 3.62
CA LEU A 81 0.61 17.16 3.52
C LEU A 81 2.01 17.29 4.13
N SER A 82 2.69 18.43 3.93
CA SER A 82 4.01 18.71 4.52
C SER A 82 3.95 18.71 6.05
N LEU A 83 2.98 19.39 6.64
CA LEU A 83 2.81 19.44 8.09
C LEU A 83 2.41 18.06 8.64
N SER A 84 1.57 17.33 7.92
CA SER A 84 1.19 15.96 8.28
C SER A 84 2.39 15.03 8.28
N ALA A 85 3.28 15.13 7.30
CA ALA A 85 4.51 14.34 7.25
C ALA A 85 5.41 14.56 8.47
N LYS A 86 5.55 15.82 8.91
CA LYS A 86 6.28 16.16 10.14
C LYS A 86 5.62 15.56 11.38
N ILE A 87 4.29 15.59 11.46
CA ILE A 87 3.55 14.97 12.58
C ILE A 87 3.76 13.44 12.58
N VAL A 88 3.67 12.79 11.42
CA VAL A 88 3.91 11.35 11.26
C VAL A 88 5.33 10.98 11.70
N GLU A 89 6.34 11.78 11.38
CA GLU A 89 7.72 11.53 11.80
C GLU A 89 7.86 11.51 13.34
N THR A 90 7.04 12.25 14.09
CA THR A 90 7.08 12.25 15.57
C THR A 90 6.69 10.94 16.22
N VAL A 91 5.96 10.07 15.52
CA VAL A 91 5.60 8.73 16.03
C VAL A 91 6.52 7.63 15.49
N ASN A 92 7.54 8.01 14.71
CA ASN A 92 8.63 7.13 14.26
C ASN A 92 8.16 5.82 13.57
N PRO A 93 7.30 5.87 12.53
CA PRO A 93 7.03 4.70 11.70
C PRO A 93 8.28 4.33 10.89
N ASP A 94 8.27 3.17 10.25
CA ASP A 94 9.39 2.75 9.39
C ASP A 94 9.41 3.53 8.06
N LEU A 95 8.21 3.90 7.57
CA LEU A 95 8.03 4.70 6.36
C LEU A 95 6.75 5.55 6.43
N LEU A 96 6.64 6.52 5.52
CA LEU A 96 5.42 7.28 5.26
C LEU A 96 4.88 6.92 3.88
N ASP A 97 3.58 6.66 3.76
CA ASP A 97 2.95 6.39 2.46
C ASP A 97 1.92 7.46 2.08
N ILE A 98 1.85 7.81 0.80
CA ILE A 98 0.84 8.73 0.27
C ILE A 98 -0.23 7.95 -0.50
N ASN A 99 -1.49 8.11 -0.10
CA ASN A 99 -2.62 7.51 -0.79
C ASN A 99 -3.11 8.39 -1.95
N PHE A 100 -2.87 7.93 -3.17
CA PHE A 100 -3.50 8.43 -4.39
C PHE A 100 -4.46 7.41 -5.02
N GLY A 101 -4.93 6.42 -4.24
CA GLY A 101 -5.73 5.30 -4.72
C GLY A 101 -7.19 5.29 -4.26
N CYS A 102 -7.55 6.04 -3.21
CA CYS A 102 -8.90 6.02 -2.62
C CYS A 102 -9.96 6.54 -3.62
N PRO A 103 -10.94 5.72 -4.03
CA PRO A 103 -11.89 6.11 -5.08
C PRO A 103 -13.17 6.76 -4.52
N VAL A 104 -13.36 6.72 -3.19
CA VAL A 104 -14.57 7.18 -2.50
C VAL A 104 -14.88 8.63 -2.85
N LYS A 105 -16.14 8.92 -3.21
CA LYS A 105 -16.56 10.24 -3.70
C LYS A 105 -16.16 11.40 -2.78
N LYS A 106 -16.29 11.21 -1.46
CA LYS A 106 -15.95 12.23 -0.44
C LYS A 106 -14.47 12.64 -0.46
N VAL A 107 -13.58 11.78 -0.96
CA VAL A 107 -12.15 12.03 -1.09
C VAL A 107 -11.81 12.43 -2.53
N ALA A 108 -12.14 11.56 -3.48
CA ALA A 108 -11.75 11.70 -4.89
C ALA A 108 -12.34 12.93 -5.60
N LEU A 109 -13.51 13.43 -5.17
CA LEU A 109 -14.11 14.65 -5.76
C LEU A 109 -13.64 15.94 -5.10
N ARG A 110 -12.78 15.86 -4.08
CA ARG A 110 -12.18 17.02 -3.38
C ARG A 110 -10.70 17.22 -3.71
N GLY A 111 -10.22 16.65 -4.82
CA GLY A 111 -8.83 16.79 -5.24
C GLY A 111 -7.83 15.98 -4.40
N ALA A 112 -8.28 14.94 -3.70
CA ALA A 112 -7.42 14.05 -2.91
C ALA A 112 -7.61 12.58 -3.33
N GLY A 113 -6.75 11.68 -2.84
CA GLY A 113 -6.82 10.26 -3.19
C GLY A 113 -6.74 10.05 -4.71
N ALA A 114 -7.60 9.21 -5.26
CA ALA A 114 -7.62 8.97 -6.71
C ALA A 114 -8.13 10.16 -7.55
N GLY A 115 -8.62 11.23 -6.92
CA GLY A 115 -8.92 12.49 -7.61
C GLY A 115 -7.69 13.15 -8.23
N VAL A 116 -6.53 12.97 -7.57
CA VAL A 116 -5.24 13.53 -7.99
C VAL A 116 -4.74 12.91 -9.31
N LEU A 117 -5.19 11.70 -9.67
CA LEU A 117 -4.82 11.04 -10.93
C LEU A 117 -5.29 11.80 -12.19
N LYS A 118 -6.14 12.80 -12.04
CA LYS A 118 -6.53 13.71 -13.14
C LYS A 118 -5.51 14.81 -13.43
N ASP A 119 -4.60 15.06 -12.50
CA ASP A 119 -3.61 16.13 -12.54
C ASP A 119 -2.26 15.60 -12.00
N VAL A 120 -1.45 15.07 -12.92
CA VAL A 120 -0.13 14.49 -12.59
C VAL A 120 0.83 15.58 -12.09
N ASP A 121 0.66 16.84 -12.53
CA ASP A 121 1.47 17.96 -12.03
C ASP A 121 1.19 18.23 -10.56
N LEU A 122 -0.08 18.22 -10.16
CA LEU A 122 -0.47 18.27 -8.75
C LEU A 122 0.11 17.08 -7.98
N MET A 123 -0.02 15.87 -8.50
CA MET A 123 0.52 14.66 -7.86
C MET A 123 2.02 14.79 -7.54
N VAL A 124 2.79 15.33 -8.49
CA VAL A 124 4.22 15.61 -8.32
C VAL A 124 4.47 16.65 -7.24
N ARG A 125 3.78 17.79 -7.26
CA ARG A 125 3.95 18.84 -6.24
C ARG A 125 3.61 18.36 -4.83
N LEU A 126 2.50 17.63 -4.68
CA LEU A 126 2.09 17.06 -3.39
C LEU A 126 3.15 16.07 -2.86
N THR A 127 3.67 15.21 -3.74
CA THR A 127 4.69 14.21 -3.37
C THR A 127 6.00 14.88 -2.99
N ASP A 128 6.45 15.87 -3.76
CA ASP A 128 7.67 16.63 -3.52
C ASP A 128 7.63 17.37 -2.18
N ALA A 129 6.47 17.96 -1.84
CA ALA A 129 6.24 18.63 -0.57
C ALA A 129 6.39 17.66 0.63
N VAL A 130 5.88 16.43 0.50
CA VAL A 130 6.03 15.38 1.53
C VAL A 130 7.47 14.90 1.63
N VAL A 131 8.12 14.55 0.51
CA VAL A 131 9.51 14.06 0.48
C VAL A 131 10.47 15.06 1.10
N LYS A 132 10.28 16.37 0.87
CA LYS A 132 11.10 17.42 1.49
C LYS A 132 10.82 17.67 2.97
N SER A 133 9.71 17.16 3.49
CA SER A 133 9.22 17.47 4.84
C SER A 133 9.50 16.40 5.89
N THR A 134 10.06 15.25 5.50
CA THR A 134 10.38 14.16 6.42
C THR A 134 11.69 13.45 6.04
N LYS A 135 12.35 12.82 7.02
CA LYS A 135 13.50 11.92 6.76
C LYS A 135 13.10 10.47 6.53
N LEU A 136 11.82 10.14 6.73
CA LEU A 136 11.29 8.81 6.49
C LEU A 136 11.33 8.47 5.00
N PRO A 137 11.55 7.19 4.63
CA PRO A 137 11.28 6.72 3.28
C PRO A 137 9.83 7.02 2.92
N VAL A 138 9.61 7.73 1.81
CA VAL A 138 8.27 8.03 1.31
C VAL A 138 7.90 7.03 0.24
N THR A 139 6.76 6.36 0.38
CA THR A 139 6.18 5.48 -0.63
C THR A 139 4.85 6.02 -1.13
N VAL A 140 4.37 5.51 -2.26
CA VAL A 140 3.07 5.88 -2.81
C VAL A 140 2.24 4.64 -3.11
N LYS A 141 0.95 4.71 -2.78
CA LYS A 141 -0.05 3.76 -3.28
C LYS A 141 -1.03 4.44 -4.21
N THR A 142 -1.18 3.90 -5.42
CA THR A 142 -2.03 4.48 -6.47
C THR A 142 -2.84 3.43 -7.24
N ARG A 143 -3.51 3.87 -8.31
CA ARG A 143 -4.31 3.10 -9.27
C ARG A 143 -3.75 3.29 -10.68
N LEU A 144 -4.31 2.56 -11.65
CA LEU A 144 -3.89 2.67 -13.06
C LEU A 144 -4.15 4.06 -13.68
N GLY A 145 -5.06 4.84 -13.10
CA GLY A 145 -5.56 6.09 -13.66
C GLY A 145 -6.96 6.43 -13.15
N TRP A 146 -7.55 7.52 -13.65
CA TRP A 146 -8.89 7.92 -13.25
C TRP A 146 -9.98 7.03 -13.86
N ASP A 147 -9.91 6.78 -15.16
CA ASP A 147 -10.81 5.89 -15.91
C ASP A 147 -10.06 5.21 -17.06
N ASP A 148 -10.77 4.46 -17.91
CA ASP A 148 -10.13 3.70 -18.99
C ASP A 148 -9.53 4.57 -20.10
N ASN A 149 -9.94 5.85 -20.21
CA ASN A 149 -9.38 6.81 -21.15
C ASN A 149 -8.14 7.52 -20.59
N THR A 150 -7.86 7.38 -19.29
CA THR A 150 -6.85 8.15 -18.55
C THR A 150 -5.96 7.24 -17.70
N LYS A 151 -5.44 6.16 -18.30
CA LYS A 151 -4.49 5.24 -17.67
C LYS A 151 -3.05 5.75 -17.78
N ASN A 152 -2.69 6.70 -16.92
CA ASN A 152 -1.41 7.43 -16.92
C ASN A 152 -0.33 6.81 -16.00
N ILE A 153 -0.48 5.56 -15.58
CA ILE A 153 0.39 4.96 -14.56
C ILE A 153 1.88 4.86 -14.95
N GLU A 154 2.20 4.70 -16.24
CA GLU A 154 3.60 4.68 -16.72
C GLU A 154 4.28 6.03 -16.49
N GLU A 155 3.63 7.14 -16.88
CA GLU A 155 4.11 8.50 -16.61
C GLU A 155 4.19 8.77 -15.11
N VAL A 156 3.14 8.44 -14.36
CA VAL A 156 3.07 8.64 -12.91
C VAL A 156 4.24 7.94 -12.21
N ALA A 157 4.57 6.71 -12.59
CA ALA A 157 5.65 5.96 -11.97
C ALA A 157 7.02 6.63 -12.16
N GLU A 158 7.34 7.06 -13.39
CA GLU A 158 8.60 7.76 -13.67
C GLU A 158 8.68 9.07 -12.89
N ARG A 159 7.62 9.88 -12.94
CA ARG A 159 7.61 11.21 -12.33
C ARG A 159 7.72 11.15 -10.81
N LEU A 160 7.04 10.21 -10.16
CA LEU A 160 7.13 10.07 -8.71
C LEU A 160 8.49 9.52 -8.27
N GLN A 161 9.08 8.61 -9.05
CA GLN A 161 10.44 8.16 -8.79
C GLN A 161 11.42 9.34 -8.89
N ASP A 162 11.32 10.18 -9.92
CA ASP A 162 12.18 11.35 -10.11
C ASP A 162 12.04 12.36 -8.95
N VAL A 163 10.86 12.43 -8.31
CA VAL A 163 10.62 13.20 -7.07
C VAL A 163 11.34 12.59 -5.85
N GLY A 164 11.59 11.28 -5.84
CA GLY A 164 12.38 10.61 -4.81
C GLY A 164 11.62 9.64 -3.91
N ILE A 165 10.43 9.18 -4.31
CA ILE A 165 9.76 8.10 -3.58
C ILE A 165 10.62 6.83 -3.59
N LYS A 166 10.46 5.98 -2.58
CA LYS A 166 11.30 4.80 -2.35
C LYS A 166 10.65 3.49 -2.79
N ALA A 167 9.34 3.47 -3.02
CA ALA A 167 8.60 2.36 -3.62
C ALA A 167 7.21 2.81 -4.10
N LEU A 168 6.64 2.07 -5.04
CA LEU A 168 5.30 2.33 -5.60
C LEU A 168 4.42 1.08 -5.57
N ALA A 169 3.27 1.17 -4.92
CA ALA A 169 2.24 0.13 -4.92
C ALA A 169 1.09 0.50 -5.89
N ILE A 170 0.78 -0.37 -6.85
CA ILE A 170 -0.18 -0.09 -7.92
C ILE A 170 -1.35 -1.06 -7.81
N HIS A 171 -2.55 -0.51 -7.58
CA HIS A 171 -3.78 -1.30 -7.73
C HIS A 171 -4.17 -1.38 -9.21
N GLY A 172 -4.33 -2.60 -9.73
CA GLY A 172 -4.62 -2.90 -11.14
C GLY A 172 -6.01 -2.48 -11.64
N ARG A 173 -6.64 -1.48 -11.02
CA ARG A 173 -7.89 -0.88 -11.51
C ARG A 173 -7.77 0.61 -11.60
N THR A 174 -8.52 1.21 -12.51
CA THR A 174 -8.76 2.65 -12.53
C THR A 174 -9.64 3.07 -11.35
N ARG A 175 -9.74 4.37 -11.08
CA ARG A 175 -10.66 4.89 -10.07
C ARG A 175 -12.11 4.55 -10.41
N ALA A 176 -12.52 4.76 -11.67
CA ALA A 176 -13.90 4.60 -12.13
C ALA A 176 -14.43 3.16 -11.97
N GLN A 177 -13.54 2.17 -12.11
CA GLN A 177 -13.87 0.76 -11.90
C GLN A 177 -14.20 0.42 -10.44
N MET A 178 -13.78 1.24 -9.46
CA MET A 178 -13.91 0.93 -8.03
C MET A 178 -13.31 -0.45 -7.70
N TYR A 179 -14.18 -1.44 -7.46
CA TYR A 179 -13.86 -2.86 -7.22
C TYR A 179 -14.58 -3.80 -8.21
N LYS A 180 -15.14 -3.26 -9.30
CA LYS A 180 -15.80 -4.01 -10.36
C LYS A 180 -14.77 -4.50 -11.39
N GLY A 181 -15.17 -5.50 -12.19
CA GLY A 181 -14.30 -6.13 -13.17
C GLY A 181 -13.09 -6.80 -12.53
N GLU A 182 -12.08 -7.10 -13.34
CA GLU A 182 -10.84 -7.72 -12.90
C GLU A 182 -9.70 -6.69 -12.83
N ALA A 183 -8.78 -6.87 -11.88
CA ALA A 183 -7.57 -6.08 -11.84
C ALA A 183 -6.65 -6.42 -13.03
N ASP A 184 -6.37 -5.42 -13.86
CA ASP A 184 -5.43 -5.48 -14.96
C ASP A 184 -4.01 -5.22 -14.47
N TRP A 185 -3.22 -6.29 -14.39
CA TRP A 185 -1.81 -6.25 -13.99
C TRP A 185 -0.86 -6.02 -15.16
N SER A 186 -1.36 -5.96 -16.40
CA SER A 186 -0.49 -5.76 -17.58
C SER A 186 0.24 -4.42 -17.52
N LEU A 187 -0.43 -3.35 -17.09
CA LEU A 187 0.19 -2.04 -16.90
C LEU A 187 1.14 -1.99 -15.70
N ILE A 188 0.89 -2.77 -14.65
CA ILE A 188 1.82 -2.90 -13.52
C ILE A 188 3.12 -3.55 -14.01
N ALA A 189 3.01 -4.60 -14.84
CA ALA A 189 4.17 -5.23 -15.45
C ALA A 189 4.91 -4.29 -16.41
N LYS A 190 4.20 -3.44 -17.18
CA LYS A 190 4.88 -2.42 -18.01
C LYS A 190 5.70 -1.45 -17.16
N VAL A 191 5.14 -0.95 -16.06
CA VAL A 191 5.87 -0.09 -15.12
C VAL A 191 7.08 -0.82 -14.55
N LYS A 192 6.91 -2.06 -14.08
CA LYS A 192 7.99 -2.85 -13.49
C LYS A 192 9.13 -3.14 -14.48
N ASN A 193 8.79 -3.38 -15.75
CA ASN A 193 9.76 -3.67 -16.81
C ASN A 193 10.30 -2.41 -17.50
N ASN A 194 9.86 -1.21 -17.09
CA ASN A 194 10.38 0.03 -17.62
C ASN A 194 11.84 0.21 -17.16
N PRO A 195 12.83 0.32 -18.07
CA PRO A 195 14.24 0.42 -17.71
C PRO A 195 14.60 1.69 -16.93
N ARG A 196 13.74 2.72 -16.92
CA ARG A 196 13.92 3.91 -16.07
C ARG A 196 13.53 3.67 -14.62
N ILE A 197 12.75 2.63 -14.31
CA ILE A 197 12.26 2.37 -12.97
C ILE A 197 13.29 1.51 -12.22
N HIS A 198 13.75 2.02 -11.09
CA HIS A 198 14.76 1.44 -10.22
C HIS A 198 14.24 1.21 -8.79
N ILE A 199 13.12 1.84 -8.43
CA ILE A 199 12.43 1.58 -7.15
C ILE A 199 11.59 0.29 -7.23
N PRO A 200 11.31 -0.36 -6.08
CA PRO A 200 10.40 -1.50 -6.04
C PRO A 200 8.99 -1.14 -6.48
N ILE A 201 8.38 -2.02 -7.28
CA ILE A 201 7.00 -1.95 -7.75
C ILE A 201 6.22 -3.12 -7.16
N PHE A 202 5.21 -2.80 -6.34
CA PHE A 202 4.33 -3.79 -5.71
C PHE A 202 2.99 -3.87 -6.45
N GLY A 203 2.60 -5.08 -6.85
CA GLY A 203 1.31 -5.34 -7.49
C GLY A 203 0.18 -5.49 -6.46
N ASN A 204 -1.00 -4.94 -6.77
CA ASN A 204 -2.18 -5.03 -5.90
C ASN A 204 -3.45 -5.28 -6.72
N GLY A 205 -4.30 -6.18 -6.24
CA GLY A 205 -5.63 -6.41 -6.79
C GLY A 205 -5.90 -7.89 -7.04
N ASP A 206 -6.99 -8.37 -6.45
CA ASP A 206 -7.59 -9.70 -6.67
C ASP A 206 -6.68 -10.90 -6.37
N ILE A 207 -5.63 -10.75 -5.58
CA ILE A 207 -4.87 -11.88 -5.05
C ILE A 207 -5.64 -12.47 -3.86
N ASP A 208 -6.11 -13.70 -4.04
CA ASP A 208 -7.01 -14.43 -3.13
C ASP A 208 -6.57 -15.87 -2.85
N SER A 209 -5.44 -16.30 -3.43
CA SER A 209 -4.93 -17.67 -3.29
C SER A 209 -3.41 -17.76 -3.49
N PRO A 210 -2.74 -18.76 -2.89
CA PRO A 210 -1.32 -19.05 -3.12
C PRO A 210 -0.95 -19.25 -4.57
N GLN A 211 -1.75 -20.01 -5.31
CA GLN A 211 -1.54 -20.31 -6.72
C GLN A 211 -1.58 -19.03 -7.57
N LYS A 212 -2.55 -18.15 -7.31
CA LYS A 212 -2.67 -16.88 -8.02
C LYS A 212 -1.51 -15.95 -7.70
N ALA A 213 -1.07 -15.89 -6.45
CA ALA A 213 0.09 -15.11 -6.05
C ALA A 213 1.37 -15.56 -6.80
N LEU A 214 1.63 -16.88 -6.87
CA LEU A 214 2.77 -17.42 -7.63
C LEU A 214 2.63 -17.14 -9.13
N ALA A 215 1.46 -17.42 -9.72
CA ALA A 215 1.21 -17.15 -11.13
C ALA A 215 1.41 -15.67 -11.49
N TYR A 216 1.02 -14.75 -10.61
CA TYR A 216 1.16 -13.31 -10.83
C TYR A 216 2.59 -12.84 -10.60
N LYS A 217 3.31 -13.42 -9.63
CA LYS A 217 4.76 -13.23 -9.46
C LYS A 217 5.49 -13.55 -10.77
N GLU A 218 5.27 -14.73 -11.32
CA GLU A 218 5.95 -15.23 -12.51
C GLU A 218 5.53 -14.46 -13.77
N ARG A 219 4.23 -14.20 -13.93
CA ARG A 219 3.69 -13.56 -15.13
C ARG A 219 4.04 -12.07 -15.24
N TYR A 220 4.04 -11.34 -14.13
CA TYR A 220 4.14 -9.88 -14.13
C TYR A 220 5.47 -9.35 -13.59
N GLY A 221 6.28 -10.18 -12.94
CA GLY A 221 7.64 -9.83 -12.52
C GLY A 221 7.72 -8.75 -11.44
N VAL A 222 6.62 -8.46 -10.75
CA VAL A 222 6.56 -7.45 -9.67
C VAL A 222 7.49 -7.82 -8.53
N ASP A 223 7.98 -6.83 -7.78
CA ASP A 223 8.91 -7.06 -6.68
C ASP A 223 8.25 -7.72 -5.47
N GLY A 224 6.94 -7.56 -5.33
CA GLY A 224 6.11 -8.16 -4.28
C GLY A 224 4.63 -7.90 -4.51
N ILE A 225 3.81 -8.42 -3.61
CA ILE A 225 2.35 -8.34 -3.72
C ILE A 225 1.76 -7.70 -2.48
N MET A 226 0.85 -6.76 -2.69
CA MET A 226 0.03 -6.19 -1.62
C MET A 226 -1.36 -6.81 -1.62
N ILE A 227 -1.80 -7.32 -0.47
CA ILE A 227 -3.04 -8.09 -0.27
C ILE A 227 -3.98 -7.29 0.62
N GLY A 228 -5.24 -7.15 0.19
CA GLY A 228 -6.27 -6.43 0.95
C GLY A 228 -7.39 -7.37 1.39
N ARG A 229 -8.52 -7.34 0.67
CA ARG A 229 -9.77 -8.04 1.01
C ARG A 229 -9.61 -9.52 1.38
N ALA A 230 -8.68 -10.25 0.74
CA ALA A 230 -8.48 -11.67 1.01
C ALA A 230 -7.89 -11.96 2.40
N ALA A 231 -7.28 -10.97 3.07
CA ALA A 231 -6.80 -11.10 4.45
C ALA A 231 -7.92 -10.88 5.49
N ILE A 232 -9.06 -10.28 5.10
CA ILE A 232 -10.16 -9.97 6.03
C ILE A 232 -10.84 -11.27 6.45
N GLY A 233 -10.76 -11.59 7.74
CA GLY A 233 -11.23 -12.87 8.29
C GLY A 233 -10.38 -14.08 7.90
N TYR A 234 -9.28 -13.87 7.17
CA TYR A 234 -8.38 -14.94 6.72
C TYR A 234 -6.90 -14.48 6.61
N PRO A 235 -6.28 -14.05 7.72
CA PRO A 235 -4.90 -13.58 7.75
C PRO A 235 -3.87 -14.65 7.35
N TRP A 236 -4.20 -15.94 7.47
CA TRP A 236 -3.32 -17.06 7.09
C TRP A 236 -2.93 -17.09 5.61
N ILE A 237 -3.61 -16.34 4.75
CA ILE A 237 -3.24 -16.21 3.34
C ILE A 237 -1.77 -15.84 3.14
N PHE A 238 -1.18 -15.05 4.05
CA PHE A 238 0.23 -14.66 3.97
C PHE A 238 1.17 -15.88 4.13
N ARG A 239 1.01 -16.70 5.18
CA ARG A 239 1.84 -17.91 5.40
C ARG A 239 1.63 -18.95 4.31
N GLU A 240 0.41 -19.08 3.82
CA GLU A 240 0.06 -20.02 2.74
C GLU A 240 0.73 -19.62 1.42
N ILE A 241 0.66 -18.34 1.04
CA ILE A 241 1.37 -17.84 -0.15
C ILE A 241 2.89 -18.06 0.02
N LYS A 242 3.46 -17.70 1.17
CA LYS A 242 4.90 -17.88 1.41
C LYS A 242 5.32 -19.34 1.29
N HIS A 243 4.59 -20.25 1.92
CA HIS A 243 4.87 -21.67 1.86
C HIS A 243 4.76 -22.21 0.42
N PHE A 244 3.68 -21.88 -0.29
CA PHE A 244 3.47 -22.33 -1.67
C PHE A 244 4.53 -21.77 -2.63
N VAL A 245 4.91 -20.49 -2.49
CA VAL A 245 5.97 -19.90 -3.32
C VAL A 245 7.33 -20.54 -3.03
N ALA A 246 7.59 -21.00 -1.81
CA ALA A 246 8.85 -21.64 -1.44
C ALA A 246 8.94 -23.13 -1.81
N THR A 247 7.81 -23.85 -1.79
CA THR A 247 7.79 -25.33 -1.88
C THR A 247 7.03 -25.87 -3.08
N GLY A 248 6.11 -25.09 -3.65
CA GLY A 248 5.12 -25.58 -4.62
C GLY A 248 3.98 -26.40 -3.98
N GLU A 249 3.97 -26.58 -2.67
CA GLU A 249 2.99 -27.37 -1.93
C GLU A 249 1.98 -26.49 -1.20
N MET A 250 0.75 -26.96 -1.08
CA MET A 250 -0.31 -26.26 -0.34
C MET A 250 -0.23 -26.60 1.14
N LEU A 251 -0.29 -25.59 1.99
CA LEU A 251 -0.57 -25.83 3.41
C LEU A 251 -2.01 -26.33 3.58
N PRO A 252 -2.27 -27.17 4.60
CA PRO A 252 -3.62 -27.43 5.04
C PRO A 252 -4.28 -26.12 5.49
N PHE A 253 -5.59 -26.01 5.28
CA PHE A 253 -6.39 -24.92 5.80
C PHE A 253 -6.26 -24.84 7.33
N PRO A 254 -6.37 -23.64 7.93
CA PRO A 254 -6.26 -23.49 9.36
C PRO A 254 -7.37 -24.26 10.06
N THR A 255 -6.98 -25.02 11.09
CA THR A 255 -7.91 -25.82 11.88
C THR A 255 -8.87 -24.92 12.66
N VAL A 256 -9.89 -25.53 13.27
CA VAL A 256 -10.81 -24.78 14.14
C VAL A 256 -10.06 -24.20 15.34
N GLU A 257 -9.12 -24.97 15.90
CA GLU A 257 -8.29 -24.57 17.04
C GLU A 257 -7.43 -23.35 16.69
N GLU A 258 -6.73 -23.38 15.55
CA GLU A 258 -5.94 -22.23 15.09
C GLU A 258 -6.81 -20.98 14.88
N ARG A 259 -8.03 -21.15 14.34
CA ARG A 259 -8.97 -20.03 14.14
C ARG A 259 -9.43 -19.42 15.46
N VAL A 260 -9.72 -20.26 16.45
CA VAL A 260 -10.11 -19.82 17.80
C VAL A 260 -8.95 -19.07 18.44
N GLU A 261 -7.75 -19.65 18.47
CA GLU A 261 -6.56 -19.02 19.05
C GLU A 261 -6.31 -17.62 18.48
N LYS A 262 -6.36 -17.49 17.15
CA LYS A 262 -6.11 -16.22 16.44
C LYS A 262 -7.18 -15.15 16.66
N THR A 263 -8.39 -15.55 17.05
CA THR A 263 -9.50 -14.61 17.32
C THR A 263 -9.36 -13.96 18.70
N PHE A 264 -8.68 -14.65 19.62
CA PHE A 264 -8.50 -14.22 21.02
C PHE A 264 -7.06 -13.76 21.36
N ALA A 265 -6.17 -13.71 20.36
CA ALA A 265 -4.80 -13.20 20.45
C ALA A 265 -4.77 -11.69 20.18
#